data_AF-A0A7W4IBA5-F1
#
_entry.id   AF-A0A7W4IBA5-F1
#
_cell.length_a   1.000
_cell.length_b   1.000
_cell.length_c   1.000
_cell.angle_alpha   90.00
_cell.angle_beta   90.00
_cell.angle_gamma   90.00
#
_symmetry.space_group_name_H-M   'P 1'
#
loop_
_entity.id
_entity.type
_entity.pdbx_description
1 polymer ?
#
loop_
_entity_poly.entity_id
_entity_poly.type
_entity_poly.pdbx_seq_one_letter_code
_entity_poly.pdbx_strand_id
1 'polypeptide(L)'
;MSAARQRPGRHARAVMGDTRWRVLPLAARALWIDLCDVADTLPYLRAPSRARYARADEIARLVGADAGGVDGAILHLVTTGILEPYQDGFRLKAY
;
A
#
# COMPACT_ATOMS: atom_id res chain seq x y z
N MET A 1 -29.93 5.41 -0.48
CA MET A 1 -29.18 4.15 -0.27
C MET A 1 -28.18 4.38 0.85
N SER A 2 -28.36 3.76 2.01
CA SER A 2 -27.44 3.94 3.14
C SER A 2 -26.11 3.27 2.79
N ALA A 3 -25.01 4.03 2.75
CA ALA A 3 -23.68 3.46 2.54
C ALA A 3 -23.43 2.41 3.62
N ALA A 4 -23.20 1.16 3.22
CA ALA A 4 -22.90 0.10 4.18
C ALA A 4 -21.73 0.53 5.06
N ARG A 5 -21.96 0.64 6.37
CA ARG A 5 -20.93 1.01 7.34
C ARG A 5 -19.76 0.03 7.18
N GLN A 6 -18.67 0.50 6.58
CA GLN A 6 -17.43 -0.25 6.55
C GLN A 6 -16.94 -0.40 7.98
N ARG A 7 -16.68 -1.65 8.42
CA ARG A 7 -16.15 -1.88 9.76
C ARG A 7 -14.72 -1.35 9.81
N PRO A 8 -14.33 -0.58 10.85
CA PRO A 8 -12.93 -0.21 11.07
C PRO A 8 -12.03 -1.44 11.02
N GLY A 9 -10.86 -1.32 10.40
CA GLY A 9 -9.88 -2.41 10.30
C GLY A 9 -10.27 -3.56 9.36
N ARG A 10 -11.11 -3.30 8.34
CA ARG A 10 -11.42 -4.27 7.27
C ARG A 10 -10.14 -4.74 6.56
N HIS A 11 -9.28 -3.80 6.17
CA HIS A 11 -8.03 -4.12 5.45
C HIS A 11 -7.02 -4.81 6.35
N ALA A 12 -6.84 -4.34 7.58
CA ALA A 12 -5.94 -4.97 8.54
C ALA A 12 -6.20 -6.48 8.68
N ARG A 13 -7.45 -6.92 8.80
CA ARG A 13 -7.78 -8.35 8.90
C ARG A 13 -7.48 -9.14 7.63
N ALA A 14 -7.73 -8.56 6.45
CA ALA A 14 -7.44 -9.22 5.19
C ALA A 14 -5.92 -9.36 4.98
N VAL A 15 -5.19 -8.26 5.18
CA VAL A 15 -3.74 -8.18 5.09
C VAL A 15 -3.06 -9.14 6.07
N MET A 16 -3.51 -9.18 7.34
CA MET A 16 -2.94 -10.05 8.37
C MET A 16 -3.17 -11.55 8.11
N GLY A 17 -4.15 -11.90 7.28
CA GLY A 17 -4.40 -13.28 6.84
C GLY A 17 -3.41 -13.76 5.77
N ASP A 18 -2.71 -12.85 5.10
CA ASP A 18 -1.73 -13.18 4.07
C ASP A 18 -0.43 -13.72 4.68
N THR A 19 0.15 -14.76 4.07
CA THR A 19 1.38 -15.39 4.57
C THR A 19 2.57 -14.43 4.58
N ARG A 20 2.61 -13.46 3.66
CA ARG A 20 3.65 -12.44 3.55
C ARG A 20 3.68 -11.51 4.76
N TRP A 21 2.54 -11.31 5.42
CA TRP A 21 2.44 -10.45 6.61
C TRP A 21 3.46 -10.80 7.69
N ARG A 22 3.66 -12.10 7.93
CA ARG A 22 4.50 -12.59 9.04
C ARG A 22 5.98 -12.28 8.89
N VAL A 23 6.47 -12.15 7.66
CA VAL A 23 7.89 -11.93 7.37
C VAL A 23 8.24 -10.45 7.18
N LEU A 24 7.25 -9.58 7.06
CA LEU A 24 7.48 -8.14 6.92
C LEU A 24 7.93 -7.49 8.24
N PRO A 25 8.85 -6.51 8.19
CA PRO A 25 9.12 -5.64 9.33
C PRO A 25 7.93 -4.72 9.63
N LEU A 26 7.90 -4.15 10.82
CA LEU A 26 6.78 -3.32 11.31
C LEU A 26 6.45 -2.15 10.36
N ALA A 27 7.48 -1.46 9.83
CA ALA A 27 7.27 -0.33 8.92
C ALA A 27 6.56 -0.76 7.62
N ALA A 28 6.96 -1.90 7.03
CA ALA A 28 6.33 -2.41 5.82
C ALA A 28 4.89 -2.90 6.07
N ARG A 29 4.64 -3.48 7.25
CA ARG A 29 3.29 -3.86 7.69
C ARG A 29 2.36 -2.65 7.79
N ALA A 30 2.81 -1.60 8.46
CA ALA A 30 2.06 -0.34 8.57
C ALA A 30 1.78 0.25 7.19
N LEU A 31 2.83 0.38 6.37
CA LEU A 31 2.71 0.93 5.01
C LEU A 31 1.73 0.14 4.14
N TRP A 32 1.71 -1.19 4.23
CA TRP A 32 0.74 -2.00 3.47
C TRP A 32 -0.70 -1.71 3.88
N ILE A 33 -0.99 -1.63 5.19
CA ILE A 33 -2.33 -1.28 5.68
C ILE A 33 -2.74 0.11 5.17
N ASP A 34 -1.86 1.10 5.34
CA ASP A 34 -2.13 2.49 4.93
C ASP A 34 -2.36 2.58 3.41
N LEU A 35 -1.55 1.87 2.61
CA LEU A 35 -1.74 1.81 1.16
C LEU A 35 -3.07 1.16 0.76
N CYS A 36 -3.53 0.14 1.48
CA CYS A 36 -4.84 -0.47 1.22
C CYS A 36 -5.99 0.51 1.52
N ASP A 37 -5.88 1.29 2.59
CA ASP A 37 -6.85 2.34 2.93
C ASP A 37 -6.83 3.50 1.92
N VAL A 38 -5.65 3.97 1.52
CA VAL A 38 -5.51 5.03 0.51
C VAL A 38 -6.02 4.55 -0.85
N ALA A 39 -5.77 3.30 -1.24
CA ALA A 39 -6.18 2.75 -2.52
C ALA A 39 -7.70 2.66 -2.71
N ASP A 40 -8.48 2.63 -1.63
CA ASP A 40 -9.94 2.73 -1.69
C ASP A 40 -10.40 4.12 -2.16
N THR A 41 -9.62 5.16 -1.87
CA THR A 41 -9.89 6.54 -2.33
C THR A 41 -9.16 6.88 -3.62
N LEU A 42 -8.04 6.21 -3.90
CA LEU A 42 -7.15 6.45 -5.03
C LEU A 42 -6.92 5.16 -5.84
N PRO A 43 -7.88 4.75 -6.71
CA PRO A 43 -7.84 3.46 -7.41
C PRO A 43 -6.61 3.25 -8.31
N TYR A 44 -5.97 4.34 -8.74
CA TYR A 44 -4.77 4.29 -9.57
C TYR A 44 -3.59 3.62 -8.85
N LEU A 45 -3.61 3.51 -7.52
CA LEU A 45 -2.63 2.72 -6.78
C LEU A 45 -2.70 1.23 -7.13
N ARG A 46 -3.88 0.69 -7.39
CA ARG A 46 -4.08 -0.73 -7.79
C ARG A 46 -4.04 -0.94 -9.29
N ALA A 47 -4.48 0.06 -10.05
CA ALA A 47 -4.53 0.04 -11.51
C ALA A 47 -3.88 1.30 -12.10
N PRO A 48 -2.54 1.42 -12.03
CA PRO A 48 -1.84 2.57 -12.57
C PRO A 48 -1.94 2.61 -14.10
N SER A 49 -1.78 3.81 -14.65
CA SER A 49 -1.72 4.06 -16.08
C SER A 49 -0.47 4.88 -16.41
N ARG A 50 -0.14 5.03 -17.70
CA ARG A 50 0.98 5.88 -18.10
C ARG A 50 0.86 7.34 -17.64
N ALA A 51 -0.35 7.82 -17.41
CA ALA A 51 -0.62 9.19 -16.97
C ALA A 51 -0.68 9.33 -15.44
N ARG A 52 -0.82 8.23 -14.69
CA ARG A 52 -1.03 8.26 -13.23
C ARG A 52 -0.55 6.98 -12.56
N TYR A 53 0.48 7.12 -11.74
CA TYR A 53 1.06 6.11 -10.85
C TYR A 53 1.69 6.84 -9.65
N ALA A 54 1.86 6.14 -8.52
CA ALA A 54 2.47 6.74 -7.33
C ALA A 54 3.97 6.43 -7.27
N ARG A 55 4.78 7.48 -7.14
CA ARG A 55 6.21 7.38 -6.84
C ARG A 55 6.43 7.30 -5.33
N ALA A 56 7.65 6.94 -4.90
CA ALA A 56 7.97 6.82 -3.47
C ALA A 56 7.67 8.10 -2.67
N ASP A 57 8.00 9.28 -3.22
CA ASP A 57 7.73 10.57 -2.59
C ASP A 57 6.22 10.85 -2.45
N GLU A 58 5.43 10.46 -3.45
CA GLU A 58 3.97 10.57 -3.40
C GLU A 58 3.39 9.58 -2.38
N ILE A 59 3.88 8.34 -2.33
CA ILE A 59 3.49 7.36 -1.32
C ILE A 59 3.72 7.91 0.09
N ALA A 60 4.91 8.45 0.36
CA ALA A 60 5.24 9.05 1.65
C ALA A 60 4.27 10.18 2.03
N ARG A 61 3.94 11.07 1.09
CA ARG A 61 2.94 12.13 1.30
C ARG A 61 1.53 11.57 1.56
N LEU A 62 1.12 10.54 0.82
CA LEU A 62 -0.21 9.96 0.95
C LEU A 62 -0.44 9.27 2.30
N VAL A 63 0.60 8.64 2.85
CA VAL A 63 0.53 7.97 4.16
C VAL A 63 1.00 8.85 5.33
N GLY A 64 1.41 10.09 5.06
CA GLY A 64 1.88 11.03 6.07
C GLY A 64 3.16 10.59 6.79
N ALA A 65 4.07 9.91 6.09
CA ALA A 65 5.30 9.35 6.65
C ALA A 65 6.56 10.08 6.16
N ASP A 66 7.65 9.96 6.91
CA ASP A 66 8.97 10.43 6.50
C ASP A 66 9.55 9.58 5.36
N ALA A 67 10.21 10.22 4.40
CA ALA A 67 10.72 9.57 3.19
C ALA A 67 11.72 8.44 3.51
N GLY A 68 12.60 8.64 4.50
CA GLY A 68 13.61 7.64 4.86
C GLY A 68 13.02 6.35 5.42
N GLY A 69 11.90 6.44 6.14
CA GLY A 69 11.17 5.27 6.64
C GLY A 69 10.40 4.52 5.55
N VAL A 70 9.94 5.25 4.53
CA VAL A 70 9.12 4.71 3.44
C VAL A 70 9.94 3.91 2.44
N ASP A 71 11.14 4.37 2.07
CA ASP A 71 11.97 3.69 1.06
C ASP A 71 12.32 2.25 1.47
N GLY A 72 12.74 2.05 2.73
CA GLY A 72 13.02 0.72 3.27
C GLY A 72 11.77 -0.17 3.31
N ALA A 73 10.62 0.38 3.70
CA ALA A 73 9.36 -0.34 3.70
C ALA A 73 8.91 -0.75 2.28
N ILE A 74 9.03 0.16 1.30
CA ILE A 74 8.73 -0.12 -0.11
C ILE A 74 9.57 -1.28 -0.63
N LEU A 75 10.87 -1.33 -0.33
CA LEU A 75 11.75 -2.43 -0.74
C LEU A 75 11.25 -3.79 -0.20
N HIS A 76 10.84 -3.85 1.07
CA HIS A 76 10.25 -5.06 1.62
C HIS A 76 8.93 -5.45 0.96
N LEU A 77 8.08 -4.48 0.62
CA LEU A 77 6.82 -4.74 -0.08
C LEU A 77 7.03 -5.19 -1.53
N VAL A 78 8.06 -4.68 -2.21
CA VAL A 78 8.42 -5.10 -3.57
C VAL A 78 8.99 -6.52 -3.56
N THR A 79 9.94 -6.81 -2.67
CA THR A 79 10.58 -8.14 -2.56
C THR A 79 9.60 -9.24 -2.18
N THR A 80 8.53 -8.91 -1.45
CA THR A 80 7.46 -9.85 -1.10
C THR A 80 6.30 -9.85 -2.10
N GLY A 81 6.40 -9.09 -3.20
CA GLY A 81 5.41 -9.05 -4.27
C GLY A 81 4.06 -8.42 -3.89
N ILE A 82 4.04 -7.57 -2.86
CA ILE A 82 2.87 -6.76 -2.45
C ILE A 82 2.79 -5.50 -3.29
N LEU A 83 3.93 -4.84 -3.46
CA LEU A 83 4.13 -3.79 -4.45
C LEU A 83 4.79 -4.38 -5.70
N GLU A 84 4.43 -3.83 -6.85
CA GLU A 84 5.01 -4.14 -8.15
C GLU A 84 5.56 -2.84 -8.74
N PRO A 85 6.85 -2.78 -9.14
CA PRO A 85 7.39 -1.62 -9.83
C PRO A 85 6.62 -1.33 -11.12
N TYR A 86 6.28 -0.06 -11.35
CA TYR A 86 5.58 0.39 -12.56
C TYR A 86 6.14 1.76 -12.97
N GLN A 87 6.88 1.79 -14.08
CA GLN A 87 7.70 2.95 -14.47
C GLN A 87 8.68 3.32 -13.35
N ASP A 88 8.75 4.59 -12.95
CA ASP A 88 9.50 5.11 -11.80
C ASP A 88 8.66 5.13 -10.51
N GLY A 89 7.50 4.46 -10.49
CA GLY A 89 6.64 4.33 -9.33
C GLY A 89 6.23 2.89 -9.03
N PHE A 90 5.10 2.74 -8.35
CA PHE A 90 4.65 1.46 -7.80
C PHE A 90 3.16 1.23 -7.99
N ARG A 91 2.82 -0.05 -8.09
CA ARG A 91 1.46 -0.60 -8.08
C ARG A 91 1.25 -1.44 -6.83
N LEU A 92 0.15 -1.22 -6.13
CA LEU A 92 -0.34 -2.11 -5.09
C LEU A 92 -1.01 -3.34 -5.72
N LYS A 93 -0.32 -4.47 -5.69
CA LYS A 93 -0.73 -5.73 -6.31
C LYS A 93 -1.55 -6.62 -5.37
N ALA A 94 -1.23 -6.60 -4.07
CA ALA A 94 -1.89 -7.41 -3.05
C ALA A 94 -2.94 -6.62 -2.25
N TYR A 95 -3.86 -7.36 -1.61
CA TYR A 95 -4.95 -6.83 -0.78
C TYR A 95 -4.62 -6.92 0.70
#